data_AF-A0AAV5H419-F1
#
_entry.id   AF-A0AAV5H419-F1
#
_cell.length_a   1.000
_cell.length_b   1.000
_cell.length_c   1.000
_cell.angle_alpha   90.00
_cell.angle_beta   90.00
_cell.angle_gamma   90.00
#
_symmetry.space_group_name_H-M   'P 1'
#
loop_
_entity.id
_entity.type
_entity.pdbx_description
1 polymer ?
#
loop_
_entity_poly.entity_id
_entity_poly.type
_entity_poly.pdbx_seq_one_letter_code
_entity_poly.pdbx_strand_id
1 'polypeptide(L)'
;MRSTFSGLSMALLGLNASQKALDVTGQNITNINTSGYTRQRLDQSSISPSGASYFNMVYGAKVGQGVMVTGVSQIRDPFLDIQYRNQLTKVGTEDAKNEILKGIGDVFDNVDVSTIQDALDDVVDQLQVLSTKVGQKGNDNLVRSSFEVLLSYIHQNATDLKKVRTELETKMGTTVVPDVNQILSSIQKLNDSIKASQVQGNPALELKDQRNALLDDLATYLPIDVVYGTENVGGGFNVETLSVKLRGVTNGGNDIYLIKDGKKGEFSYSTVDGKGKLEYTGIDGRTTLDLTDKLPSGILKGNLDMLNKEGAYDGSTVKGIGYYEKMFDSFVNTLATEMNKLNSQYTGVTGAGKLFEATGGGVITASNIKISDGWMNGTVKLIASEHADVEGNTDPDNILEMKALLSTDTITFYALDKDGHRLQDAAHNDIVVFEGTMPAAYANIQAEQGIEKKSTQAILNNHTTVLANAADARDSVMGVNLDEEVMNLMRYQQSYGAAARLMTVMDEALDKLINDTGMVGR
;
A
#
# COMPACT_ATOMS: atom_id res chain seq x y z
N MET A 1 13.35 -32.52 -60.39
CA MET A 1 14.21 -31.44 -59.88
C MET A 1 13.31 -30.37 -59.27
N ARG A 2 13.66 -29.82 -58.10
CA ARG A 2 12.98 -28.61 -57.59
C ARG A 2 13.19 -27.50 -58.63
N SER A 3 12.15 -26.70 -58.88
CA SER A 3 12.29 -25.50 -59.74
C SER A 3 13.34 -24.57 -59.13
N THR A 4 14.25 -24.05 -59.94
CA THR A 4 15.29 -23.08 -59.53
C THR A 4 14.66 -21.86 -58.85
N PHE A 5 13.49 -21.43 -59.33
CA PHE A 5 12.70 -20.35 -58.72
C PHE A 5 12.17 -20.68 -57.32
N SER A 6 11.84 -21.95 -57.04
CA SER A 6 11.44 -22.37 -55.69
C SER A 6 12.62 -22.32 -54.70
N GLY A 7 13.84 -22.57 -55.17
CA GLY A 7 15.05 -22.38 -54.39
C GLY A 7 15.30 -20.91 -54.05
N LEU A 8 15.12 -20.02 -55.02
CA LEU A 8 15.27 -18.57 -54.85
C LEU A 8 14.24 -18.00 -53.85
N SER A 9 12.97 -18.42 -53.96
CA SER A 9 11.92 -18.01 -53.01
C SER A 9 12.23 -18.47 -51.58
N MET A 10 12.75 -19.70 -51.42
CA MET A 10 13.14 -20.21 -50.10
C MET A 10 14.31 -19.40 -49.50
N ALA A 11 15.32 -19.07 -50.32
CA ALA A 11 16.45 -18.24 -49.89
C ALA A 11 15.99 -16.83 -49.49
N LEU A 12 15.10 -16.20 -50.28
CA LEU A 12 14.51 -14.90 -49.98
C LEU A 12 13.73 -14.91 -48.66
N LEU A 13 12.91 -15.94 -48.43
CA LEU A 13 12.15 -16.11 -47.20
C LEU A 13 13.07 -16.26 -45.97
N GLY A 14 14.12 -17.07 -46.08
CA GLY A 14 15.11 -17.23 -45.01
C GLY A 14 15.92 -15.96 -44.73
N LEU A 15 16.25 -15.18 -45.77
CA LEU A 15 16.93 -13.90 -45.66
C LEU A 15 16.05 -12.88 -44.93
N ASN A 16 14.79 -12.73 -45.33
CA ASN A 16 13.82 -11.86 -44.67
C ASN A 16 13.60 -12.24 -43.20
N ALA A 17 13.45 -13.53 -42.90
CA ALA A 17 13.31 -14.01 -41.54
C ALA A 17 14.55 -13.70 -40.68
N SER A 18 15.74 -13.90 -41.23
CA SER A 18 17.00 -13.59 -40.53
C SER A 18 17.16 -12.08 -40.30
N GLN A 19 16.80 -11.25 -41.28
CA GLN A 19 16.82 -9.79 -41.13
C GLN A 19 15.87 -9.31 -40.03
N LYS A 20 14.62 -9.82 -40.01
CA LYS A 20 13.67 -9.47 -38.96
C LYS A 20 14.08 -9.98 -37.59
N ALA A 21 14.74 -11.12 -37.53
CA ALA A 21 15.27 -11.65 -36.27
C ALA A 21 16.42 -10.77 -35.74
N LEU A 22 17.27 -10.23 -36.62
CA LEU A 22 18.28 -9.22 -36.26
C LEU A 22 17.63 -7.93 -35.74
N ASP A 23 16.57 -7.44 -36.40
CA ASP A 23 15.84 -6.25 -35.95
C ASP A 23 15.30 -6.44 -34.52
N VAL A 24 14.63 -7.57 -34.24
CA VAL A 24 14.07 -7.89 -32.91
C VAL A 24 15.17 -8.03 -31.86
N THR A 25 16.28 -8.70 -32.19
CA THR A 25 17.41 -8.87 -31.28
C THR A 25 18.05 -7.50 -30.96
N GLY A 26 18.20 -6.63 -31.97
CA GLY A 26 18.69 -5.27 -31.79
C GLY A 26 17.76 -4.42 -30.91
N GLN A 27 16.44 -4.57 -31.07
CA GLN A 27 15.45 -3.93 -30.20
C GLN A 27 15.57 -4.39 -28.75
N ASN A 28 15.70 -5.70 -28.52
CA ASN A 28 15.90 -6.26 -27.17
C ASN A 28 17.16 -5.68 -26.51
N ILE A 29 18.30 -5.71 -27.21
CA ILE A 29 19.59 -5.20 -26.70
C ILE A 29 19.49 -3.71 -26.38
N THR A 30 18.87 -2.91 -27.26
CA THR A 30 18.77 -1.46 -27.06
C THR A 30 17.87 -1.10 -25.88
N ASN A 31 16.84 -1.92 -25.61
CA ASN A 31 15.88 -1.69 -24.54
C ASN A 31 16.15 -2.49 -23.26
N ILE A 32 17.32 -3.13 -23.12
CA ILE A 32 17.67 -3.93 -21.94
C ILE A 32 17.55 -3.14 -20.61
N ASN A 33 17.83 -1.84 -20.65
CA ASN A 33 17.74 -0.94 -19.49
C ASN A 33 16.44 -0.13 -19.45
N THR A 34 15.51 -0.37 -20.36
CA THR A 34 14.20 0.31 -20.37
C THR A 34 13.29 -0.40 -19.37
N SER A 35 12.89 0.30 -18.32
CA SER A 35 11.98 -0.25 -17.30
C SER A 35 10.65 -0.69 -17.92
N GLY A 36 10.18 -1.89 -17.55
CA GLY A 36 8.94 -2.46 -18.04
C GLY A 36 9.02 -3.06 -19.46
N TYR A 37 10.20 -3.07 -20.10
CA TYR A 37 10.37 -3.71 -21.41
C TYR A 37 10.28 -5.23 -21.30
N THR A 38 9.47 -5.84 -22.16
CA THR A 38 9.35 -7.31 -22.26
C THR A 38 10.15 -7.82 -23.45
N ARG A 39 11.01 -8.82 -23.24
CA ARG A 39 11.77 -9.46 -24.33
C ARG A 39 10.84 -9.92 -25.45
N GLN A 40 11.20 -9.53 -26.67
CA GLN A 40 10.44 -9.85 -27.87
C GLN A 40 11.08 -11.00 -28.64
N ARG A 41 10.26 -11.77 -29.36
CA ARG A 41 10.68 -12.87 -30.23
C ARG A 41 9.98 -12.80 -31.57
N LEU A 42 10.72 -13.14 -32.63
CA LEU A 42 10.17 -13.34 -33.96
C LEU A 42 9.42 -14.68 -34.04
N ASP A 43 8.14 -14.63 -34.39
CA ASP A 43 7.34 -15.83 -34.62
C ASP A 43 7.48 -16.28 -36.08
N GLN A 44 7.79 -17.56 -36.24
CA GLN A 44 8.11 -18.18 -37.52
C GLN A 44 7.29 -19.46 -37.70
N SER A 45 6.73 -19.66 -38.88
CA SER A 45 6.03 -20.89 -39.26
C SER A 45 6.65 -21.51 -40.51
N SER A 46 6.75 -22.84 -40.54
CA SER A 46 7.27 -23.53 -41.73
C SER A 46 6.19 -23.60 -42.81
N ILE A 47 6.56 -23.27 -44.04
CA ILE A 47 5.65 -23.39 -45.18
C ILE A 47 5.59 -24.87 -45.59
N SER A 48 4.44 -25.49 -45.33
CA SER A 48 4.16 -26.87 -45.73
C SER A 48 4.07 -26.98 -47.27
N PRO A 49 4.65 -28.02 -47.90
CA PRO A 49 4.51 -28.24 -49.32
C PRO A 49 3.04 -28.56 -49.66
N SER A 50 2.48 -27.84 -50.64
CA SER A 50 1.06 -27.90 -50.98
C SER A 50 0.58 -29.30 -51.44
N GLY A 51 -0.66 -29.63 -51.08
CA GLY A 51 -1.45 -30.74 -51.63
C GLY A 51 -1.47 -32.03 -50.79
N ALA A 52 -2.62 -32.30 -50.16
CA ALA A 52 -3.06 -33.67 -49.89
C ALA A 52 -3.33 -34.33 -51.25
N SER A 53 -2.44 -35.23 -51.67
CA SER A 53 -2.67 -36.01 -52.88
C SER A 53 -3.40 -37.28 -52.46
N TYR A 54 -4.49 -37.63 -53.16
CA TYR A 54 -5.18 -38.92 -52.95
C TYR A 54 -4.28 -40.14 -53.21
N PHE A 55 -3.12 -39.93 -53.84
CA PHE A 55 -2.08 -40.92 -54.06
C PHE A 55 -0.83 -40.60 -53.23
N ASN A 56 -0.47 -41.50 -52.31
CA ASN A 56 0.78 -41.44 -51.57
C ASN A 56 1.88 -42.16 -52.37
N MET A 57 2.97 -41.48 -52.70
CA MET A 57 4.12 -42.05 -53.40
C MET A 57 5.27 -42.25 -52.41
N VAL A 58 5.63 -43.51 -52.14
CA VAL A 58 6.65 -43.93 -51.14
C VAL A 58 8.04 -43.34 -51.41
N TYR A 59 8.37 -42.98 -52.65
CA TYR A 59 9.67 -42.42 -53.04
C TYR A 59 9.71 -40.88 -53.12
N GLY A 60 8.64 -40.19 -52.71
CA GLY A 60 8.53 -38.72 -52.79
C GLY A 60 8.71 -38.03 -51.44
N ALA A 61 9.94 -37.87 -50.96
CA ALA A 61 10.21 -37.10 -49.74
C ALA A 61 9.74 -35.65 -49.91
N LYS A 62 8.71 -35.25 -49.16
CA LYS A 62 8.19 -33.87 -49.16
C LYS A 62 8.98 -33.04 -48.16
N VAL A 63 9.76 -32.08 -48.66
CA VAL A 63 10.49 -31.09 -47.85
C VAL A 63 9.75 -29.75 -47.92
N GLY A 64 9.67 -29.04 -46.78
CA GLY A 64 9.07 -27.70 -46.67
C GLY A 64 9.61 -26.67 -47.66
N GLN A 65 8.82 -25.62 -47.89
CA GLN A 65 9.11 -24.54 -48.85
C GLN A 65 9.79 -23.31 -48.21
N GLY A 66 10.35 -23.46 -47.02
CA GLY A 66 11.01 -22.40 -46.28
C GLY A 66 10.23 -21.98 -45.02
N VAL A 67 10.41 -20.72 -44.62
CA VAL A 67 9.86 -20.15 -43.39
C VAL A 67 9.08 -18.88 -43.69
N MET A 68 7.99 -18.67 -42.96
CA MET A 68 7.18 -17.46 -43.01
C MET A 68 7.27 -16.76 -41.66
N VAL A 69 7.54 -15.45 -41.68
CA VAL A 69 7.42 -14.61 -40.49
C VAL A 69 5.95 -14.33 -40.26
N THR A 70 5.42 -14.78 -39.12
CA THR A 70 4.00 -14.60 -38.76
C THR A 70 3.76 -13.38 -37.89
N GLY A 71 4.79 -12.89 -37.19
CA GLY A 71 4.70 -11.70 -36.34
C GLY A 71 5.85 -11.59 -35.35
N VAL A 72 5.69 -10.68 -34.39
CA VAL A 72 6.56 -10.53 -33.22
C VAL A 72 5.68 -10.61 -31.98
N SER A 73 6.09 -11.41 -31.01
CA SER A 73 5.39 -11.59 -29.74
C SER A 73 6.32 -11.34 -28.55
N GLN A 74 5.70 -11.04 -27.40
CA GLN A 74 6.39 -10.90 -26.11
C GLN A 74 6.55 -12.26 -25.45
N ILE A 75 7.71 -12.50 -24.83
CA ILE A 75 7.94 -13.67 -23.99
C ILE A 75 7.47 -13.31 -22.57
N ARG A 76 6.40 -13.95 -22.13
CA ARG A 76 5.82 -13.68 -20.81
C ARG A 76 5.07 -14.89 -20.27
N ASP A 77 5.11 -15.04 -18.95
CA ASP A 77 4.32 -16.04 -18.23
C ASP A 77 3.24 -15.35 -17.37
N PRO A 78 1.95 -15.44 -17.75
CA PRO A 78 0.85 -14.85 -16.98
C PRO A 78 0.79 -15.31 -15.52
N PHE A 79 1.26 -16.53 -15.22
CA PHE A 79 1.25 -17.05 -13.86
C PHE A 79 2.28 -16.33 -12.98
N LEU A 80 3.47 -16.04 -13.51
CA LEU A 80 4.49 -15.27 -12.80
C LEU A 80 4.05 -13.82 -12.58
N ASP A 81 3.36 -13.22 -13.55
CA ASP A 81 2.78 -11.88 -13.38
C ASP A 81 1.75 -11.84 -12.25
N ILE A 82 0.87 -12.84 -12.17
CA ILE A 82 -0.12 -12.95 -11.10
C ILE A 82 0.58 -13.09 -9.76
N GLN A 83 1.59 -13.96 -9.64
CA GLN A 83 2.34 -14.10 -8.40
C GLN A 83 3.04 -12.81 -7.97
N TYR A 84 3.71 -12.14 -8.91
CA TYR A 84 4.38 -10.86 -8.65
C TYR A 84 3.39 -9.80 -8.15
N ARG A 85 2.25 -9.63 -8.85
CA ARG A 85 1.20 -8.68 -8.47
C ARG A 85 0.55 -9.03 -7.13
N ASN A 86 0.32 -10.31 -6.84
CA ASN A 86 -0.20 -10.76 -5.55
C ASN A 86 0.72 -10.34 -4.41
N GLN A 87 2.03 -10.38 -4.64
CA GLN A 87 3.02 -10.04 -3.65
C GLN A 87 3.21 -8.52 -3.51
N LEU A 88 3.15 -7.77 -4.62
CA LEU A 88 3.11 -6.29 -4.60
C LEU A 88 1.98 -5.77 -3.72
N THR A 89 0.77 -6.31 -3.87
CA THR A 89 -0.38 -5.86 -3.09
C THR A 89 -0.17 -6.03 -1.58
N LYS A 90 0.51 -7.10 -1.15
CA LYS A 90 0.81 -7.36 0.27
C LYS A 90 1.89 -6.41 0.80
N VAL A 91 2.95 -6.18 0.01
CA VAL A 91 3.96 -5.16 0.34
C VAL A 91 3.30 -3.80 0.51
N GLY A 92 2.42 -3.41 -0.43
CA GLY A 92 1.70 -2.14 -0.37
C GLY A 92 0.83 -1.98 0.89
N THR A 93 0.21 -3.05 1.40
CA THR A 93 -0.54 -2.99 2.67
C THR A 93 0.36 -2.70 3.86
N GLU A 94 1.44 -3.46 4.01
CA GLU A 94 2.30 -3.35 5.18
C GLU A 94 3.16 -2.09 5.15
N ASP A 95 3.55 -1.62 3.97
CA ASP A 95 4.25 -0.35 3.80
C ASP A 95 3.36 0.84 4.22
N ALA A 96 2.10 0.85 3.78
CA ALA A 96 1.12 1.85 4.19
C ALA A 96 0.89 1.88 5.71
N LYS A 97 0.77 0.71 6.35
CA LYS A 97 0.66 0.61 7.81
C LYS A 97 1.91 1.13 8.51
N ASN A 98 3.09 0.73 8.03
CA ASN A 98 4.37 1.09 8.62
C ASN A 98 4.63 2.61 8.56
N GLU A 99 4.24 3.27 7.46
CA GLU A 99 4.32 4.73 7.31
C GLU A 99 3.49 5.45 8.39
N ILE A 100 2.27 4.98 8.65
CA ILE A 100 1.37 5.59 9.65
C ILE A 100 1.84 5.29 11.07
N LEU A 101 2.29 4.05 11.34
CA LEU A 101 2.88 3.69 12.63
C LEU A 101 4.14 4.50 12.92
N LYS A 102 4.94 4.83 11.89
CA LYS A 102 6.05 5.77 12.03
C LYS A 102 5.56 7.15 12.46
N GLY A 103 4.55 7.70 11.78
CA GLY A 103 3.96 8.99 12.15
C GLY A 103 3.43 9.02 13.60
N ILE A 104 2.76 7.96 14.05
CA ILE A 104 2.33 7.80 15.45
C ILE A 104 3.53 7.74 16.40
N GLY A 105 4.59 7.03 16.00
CA GLY A 105 5.83 6.94 16.77
C GLY A 105 6.51 8.27 16.97
N ASP A 106 6.58 9.07 15.91
CA ASP A 106 7.18 10.40 15.95
C ASP A 106 6.42 11.34 16.92
N VAL A 107 5.16 11.05 17.27
CA VAL A 107 4.43 11.79 18.33
C VAL A 107 4.92 11.42 19.74
N PHE A 108 5.13 10.13 20.00
CA PHE A 108 5.42 9.63 21.35
C PHE A 108 6.92 9.44 21.65
N ASP A 109 7.75 9.26 20.63
CA ASP A 109 9.20 8.96 20.70
C ASP A 109 10.04 10.20 20.37
N ASN A 110 9.58 11.40 20.73
CA ASN A 110 10.33 12.63 20.51
C ASN A 110 11.63 12.64 21.36
N VAL A 111 12.72 12.11 20.80
CA VAL A 111 14.06 11.98 21.41
C VAL A 111 14.65 13.34 21.86
N ASP A 112 14.16 14.45 21.29
CA ASP A 112 14.75 15.79 21.45
C ASP A 112 13.95 16.77 22.34
N VAL A 113 12.79 16.36 22.89
CA VAL A 113 11.94 17.25 23.70
C VAL A 113 11.63 16.58 25.04
N SER A 114 11.75 17.34 26.14
CA SER A 114 11.33 16.92 27.46
C SER A 114 9.97 16.26 27.40
N THR A 115 9.94 14.99 27.75
CA THR A 115 8.82 14.08 27.52
C THR A 115 7.70 14.35 28.52
N ILE A 116 6.51 13.80 28.25
CA ILE A 116 5.42 13.76 29.25
C ILE A 116 5.90 13.10 30.56
N GLN A 117 6.90 12.20 30.50
CA GLN A 117 7.51 11.61 31.70
C GLN A 117 8.27 12.65 32.50
N ASP A 118 9.09 13.50 31.86
CA ASP A 118 9.83 14.57 32.55
C ASP A 118 8.87 15.58 33.20
N ALA A 119 7.77 15.92 32.51
CA ALA A 119 6.75 16.80 33.05
C ALA A 119 5.97 16.15 34.21
N LEU A 120 5.76 14.83 34.17
CA LEU A 120 5.13 14.08 35.26
C LEU A 120 6.06 14.01 36.48
N ASP A 121 7.36 13.78 36.27
CA ASP A 121 8.37 13.77 37.32
C ASP A 121 8.49 15.14 37.99
N ASP A 122 8.45 16.24 37.23
CA ASP A 122 8.43 17.59 37.81
C ASP A 122 7.18 17.82 38.68
N VAL A 123 6.00 17.34 38.27
CA VAL A 123 4.78 17.42 39.10
C VAL A 123 4.99 16.67 40.42
N VAL A 124 5.54 15.46 40.36
CA VAL A 124 5.84 14.63 41.55
C VAL A 124 6.83 15.35 42.47
N ASP A 125 7.86 16.00 41.92
CA ASP A 125 8.83 16.79 42.66
C ASP A 125 8.19 18.04 43.30
N GLN A 126 7.33 18.77 42.59
CA GLN A 126 6.61 19.92 43.16
C GLN A 126 5.65 19.49 44.29
N LEU A 127 4.99 18.34 44.16
CA LEU A 127 4.18 17.76 45.24
C LEU A 127 5.05 17.37 46.44
N GLN A 128 6.23 16.80 46.21
CA GLN A 128 7.19 16.51 47.28
C GLN A 128 7.64 17.80 48.00
N VAL A 129 7.93 18.88 47.28
CA VAL A 129 8.25 20.17 47.87
C VAL A 129 7.06 20.71 48.68
N LEU A 130 5.85 20.62 48.14
CA LEU A 130 4.63 21.08 48.81
C LEU A 130 4.39 20.32 50.13
N SER A 131 4.63 19.01 50.16
CA SER A 131 4.48 18.18 51.38
C SER A 131 5.38 18.63 52.54
N THR A 132 6.51 19.29 52.26
CA THR A 132 7.44 19.79 53.28
C THR A 132 7.12 21.21 53.77
N LYS A 133 6.18 21.90 53.11
CA LYS A 133 5.85 23.32 53.34
C LYS A 133 4.35 23.57 53.48
N VAL A 134 3.63 22.61 54.05
CA VAL A 134 2.18 22.69 54.31
C VAL A 134 1.87 23.94 55.15
N GLY A 135 0.83 24.69 54.77
CA GLY A 135 0.38 25.89 55.48
C GLY A 135 1.02 27.22 55.04
N GLN A 136 2.01 27.22 54.14
CA GLN A 136 2.56 28.44 53.56
C GLN A 136 1.75 28.91 52.33
N LYS A 137 1.28 30.17 52.36
CA LYS A 137 0.57 30.79 51.22
C LYS A 137 1.49 30.89 50.00
N GLY A 138 1.12 30.22 48.89
CA GLY A 138 1.76 30.38 47.58
C GLY A 138 2.37 29.13 46.96
N ASN A 139 2.55 28.03 47.70
CA ASN A 139 3.18 26.81 47.17
C ASN A 139 2.29 26.01 46.19
N ASP A 140 0.97 26.22 46.24
CA ASP A 140 -0.01 25.66 45.29
C ASP A 140 0.25 26.15 43.85
N ASN A 141 0.76 27.37 43.69
CA ASN A 141 1.07 27.94 42.37
C ASN A 141 2.17 27.18 41.62
N LEU A 142 3.13 26.58 42.34
CA LEU A 142 4.24 25.83 41.71
C LEU A 142 3.75 24.51 41.15
N VAL A 143 2.96 23.76 41.93
CA VAL A 143 2.33 22.52 41.47
C VAL A 143 1.41 22.80 40.29
N ARG A 144 0.58 23.85 40.38
CA ARG A 144 -0.28 24.28 39.28
C ARG A 144 0.53 24.60 38.01
N SER A 145 1.63 25.34 38.13
CA SER A 145 2.51 25.67 37.00
C SER A 145 3.12 24.42 36.36
N SER A 146 3.48 23.42 37.16
CA SER A 146 4.01 22.14 36.65
C SER A 146 2.93 21.35 35.89
N PHE A 147 1.69 21.34 36.40
CA PHE A 147 0.55 20.79 35.66
C PHE A 147 0.25 21.55 34.37
N GLU A 148 0.37 22.88 34.33
CA GLU A 148 0.21 23.65 33.07
C GLU A 148 1.19 23.19 31.99
N VAL A 149 2.44 22.91 32.38
CA VAL A 149 3.46 22.38 31.47
C VAL A 149 3.09 20.96 31.00
N LEU A 150 2.70 20.07 31.91
CA LEU A 150 2.23 18.72 31.57
C LEU A 150 1.04 18.74 30.60
N LEU A 151 0.04 19.58 30.86
CA LEU A 151 -1.14 19.73 30.00
C LEU A 151 -0.77 20.28 28.62
N SER A 152 0.20 21.20 28.55
CA SER A 152 0.72 21.71 27.28
C SER A 152 1.31 20.59 26.41
N TYR A 153 2.11 19.68 27.00
CA TYR A 153 2.62 18.51 26.28
C TYR A 153 1.52 17.53 25.88
N ILE A 154 0.53 17.31 26.76
CA ILE A 154 -0.62 16.46 26.45
C ILE A 154 -1.39 17.01 25.23
N HIS A 155 -1.67 18.31 25.21
CA HIS A 155 -2.35 18.96 24.09
C HIS A 155 -1.53 18.93 22.80
N GLN A 156 -0.21 19.09 22.89
CA GLN A 156 0.68 19.00 21.74
C GLN A 156 0.60 17.59 21.12
N ASN A 157 0.76 16.54 21.93
CA ASN A 157 0.66 15.16 21.45
C ASN A 157 -0.73 14.82 20.91
N ALA A 158 -1.81 15.31 21.54
CA ALA A 158 -3.17 15.14 21.02
C ALA A 158 -3.36 15.84 19.66
N THR A 159 -2.81 17.03 19.50
CA THR A 159 -2.84 17.78 18.24
C THR A 159 -2.04 17.07 17.16
N ASP A 160 -0.87 16.52 17.49
CA ASP A 160 -0.01 15.82 16.54
C ASP A 160 -0.61 14.47 16.12
N LEU A 161 -1.23 13.70 17.04
CA LEU A 161 -1.99 12.50 16.66
C LEU A 161 -3.15 12.82 15.72
N LYS A 162 -3.92 13.87 16.04
CA LYS A 162 -5.00 14.34 15.18
C LYS A 162 -4.47 14.78 13.81
N LYS A 163 -3.30 15.42 13.78
CA LYS A 163 -2.63 15.81 12.54
C LYS A 163 -2.31 14.59 11.67
N VAL A 164 -1.71 13.54 12.24
CA VAL A 164 -1.46 12.26 11.53
C VAL A 164 -2.74 11.71 10.89
N ARG A 165 -3.86 11.74 11.62
CA ARG A 165 -5.17 11.35 11.10
C ARG A 165 -5.62 12.22 9.92
N THR A 166 -5.62 13.53 10.10
CA THR A 166 -6.09 14.46 9.06
C THR A 166 -5.20 14.47 7.81
N GLU A 167 -3.89 14.24 7.97
CA GLU A 167 -2.96 14.09 6.86
C GLU A 167 -3.26 12.81 6.07
N LEU A 168 -3.55 11.69 6.75
CA LEU A 168 -3.96 10.45 6.10
C LEU A 168 -5.29 10.60 5.35
N GLU A 169 -6.30 11.23 5.99
CA GLU A 169 -7.60 11.51 5.36
C GLU A 169 -7.43 12.37 4.09
N THR A 170 -6.59 13.41 4.17
CA THR A 170 -6.27 14.27 3.04
C THR A 170 -5.55 13.48 1.95
N LYS A 171 -4.49 12.74 2.30
CA LYS A 171 -3.72 11.89 1.38
C LYS A 171 -4.61 10.89 0.65
N MET A 172 -5.58 10.30 1.34
CA MET A 172 -6.57 9.39 0.74
C MET A 172 -7.44 10.08 -0.31
N GLY A 173 -7.98 11.26 0.02
CA GLY A 173 -8.87 12.00 -0.87
C GLY A 173 -8.17 12.71 -2.05
N THR A 174 -6.95 13.21 -1.85
CA THR A 174 -6.26 14.06 -2.84
C THR A 174 -5.21 13.34 -3.66
N THR A 175 -4.72 12.19 -3.20
CA THR A 175 -3.59 11.50 -3.84
C THR A 175 -3.91 10.04 -4.11
N VAL A 176 -4.13 9.23 -3.06
CA VAL A 176 -4.23 7.77 -3.21
C VAL A 176 -5.39 7.34 -4.11
N VAL A 177 -6.61 7.82 -3.86
CA VAL A 177 -7.77 7.47 -4.69
C VAL A 177 -7.73 8.12 -6.09
N PRO A 178 -7.36 9.40 -6.22
CA PRO A 178 -7.11 10.00 -7.53
C PRO A 178 -6.07 9.27 -8.39
N ASP A 179 -4.96 8.81 -7.80
CA ASP A 179 -3.92 8.06 -8.51
C ASP A 179 -4.46 6.74 -9.05
N VAL A 180 -5.22 5.98 -8.24
CA VAL A 180 -5.90 4.76 -8.70
C VAL A 180 -6.82 5.06 -9.89
N ASN A 181 -7.64 6.11 -9.79
CA ASN A 181 -8.54 6.51 -10.88
C ASN A 181 -7.79 6.93 -12.14
N GLN A 182 -6.64 7.59 -11.99
CA GLN A 182 -5.77 8.00 -13.09
C GLN A 182 -5.09 6.79 -13.76
N ILE A 183 -4.66 5.80 -12.99
CA ILE A 183 -4.13 4.53 -13.50
C ILE A 183 -5.22 3.79 -14.29
N LEU A 184 -6.44 3.67 -13.74
CA LEU A 184 -7.58 3.05 -14.44
C LEU A 184 -7.90 3.77 -15.76
N SER A 185 -7.87 5.10 -15.76
CA SER A 185 -8.08 5.94 -16.95
C SER A 185 -6.99 5.71 -18.01
N SER A 186 -5.73 5.63 -17.58
CA SER A 186 -4.59 5.38 -18.47
C SER A 186 -4.64 3.97 -19.07
N ILE A 187 -5.00 2.95 -18.29
CA ILE A 187 -5.18 1.58 -18.79
C ILE A 187 -6.33 1.52 -19.80
N GLN A 188 -7.45 2.20 -19.54
CA GLN A 188 -8.58 2.24 -20.49
C GLN A 188 -8.16 2.88 -21.83
N LYS A 189 -7.46 4.03 -21.80
CA LYS A 189 -6.93 4.68 -23.02
C LYS A 189 -5.93 3.80 -23.78
N LEU A 190 -5.09 3.05 -23.07
CA LEU A 190 -4.18 2.09 -23.68
C LEU A 190 -4.93 0.90 -24.29
N ASN A 191 -5.97 0.38 -23.66
CA ASN A 191 -6.82 -0.66 -24.26
C ASN A 191 -7.41 -0.18 -25.61
N ASP A 192 -7.94 1.04 -25.65
CA ASP A 192 -8.50 1.62 -26.87
C ASP A 192 -7.42 1.78 -27.97
N SER A 193 -6.23 2.23 -27.58
CA SER A 193 -5.09 2.42 -28.50
C SER A 193 -4.53 1.10 -29.03
N ILE A 194 -4.42 0.08 -28.17
CA ILE A 194 -3.99 -1.28 -28.54
C ILE A 194 -5.00 -1.88 -29.52
N LYS A 195 -6.30 -1.78 -29.22
CA LYS A 195 -7.37 -2.28 -30.09
C LYS A 195 -7.33 -1.61 -31.45
N ALA A 196 -7.21 -0.27 -31.49
CA ALA A 196 -7.10 0.50 -32.73
C ALA A 196 -5.86 0.11 -33.57
N SER A 197 -4.72 -0.13 -32.91
CA SER A 197 -3.47 -0.55 -33.55
C SER A 197 -3.56 -1.97 -34.12
N GLN A 198 -4.18 -2.90 -33.39
CA GLN A 198 -4.34 -4.29 -33.82
C GLN A 198 -5.33 -4.44 -34.99
N VAL A 199 -6.37 -3.61 -35.04
CA VAL A 199 -7.27 -3.56 -36.21
C VAL A 199 -6.52 -3.13 -37.48
N GLN A 200 -5.45 -2.33 -37.34
CA GLN A 200 -4.58 -1.93 -38.45
C GLN A 200 -3.48 -2.96 -38.77
N GLY A 201 -3.44 -4.09 -38.04
CA GLY A 201 -2.45 -5.15 -38.22
C GLY A 201 -1.16 -4.97 -37.40
N ASN A 202 -1.08 -3.96 -36.53
CA ASN A 202 0.09 -3.71 -35.69
C ASN A 202 -0.09 -4.38 -34.31
N PRO A 203 0.88 -5.19 -33.83
CA PRO A 203 0.74 -5.94 -32.58
C PRO A 203 0.73 -5.05 -31.31
N ALA A 204 1.22 -3.81 -31.42
CA ALA A 204 1.24 -2.79 -30.37
C ALA A 204 1.99 -3.21 -29.09
N LEU A 205 3.16 -3.82 -29.23
CA LEU A 205 3.90 -4.42 -28.11
C LEU A 205 4.31 -3.38 -27.07
N GLU A 206 4.74 -2.21 -27.50
CA GLU A 206 5.20 -1.12 -26.63
C GLU A 206 4.03 -0.56 -25.80
N LEU A 207 2.83 -0.47 -26.40
CA LEU A 207 1.62 -0.07 -25.67
C LEU A 207 1.19 -1.14 -24.67
N LYS A 208 1.39 -2.42 -25.00
CA LYS A 208 1.15 -3.53 -24.06
C LYS A 208 2.10 -3.46 -22.88
N ASP A 209 3.38 -3.15 -23.09
CA ASP A 209 4.36 -2.96 -22.02
C ASP A 209 3.97 -1.81 -21.09
N GLN A 210 3.61 -0.64 -21.64
CA GLN A 210 3.10 0.48 -20.84
C GLN A 210 1.85 0.10 -20.03
N ARG A 211 0.92 -0.62 -20.63
CA ARG A 211 -0.29 -1.09 -19.94
C ARG A 211 0.07 -2.07 -18.81
N ASN A 212 1.06 -2.92 -19.01
CA ASN A 212 1.49 -3.89 -18.00
C ASN A 212 2.19 -3.21 -16.83
N ALA A 213 3.01 -2.19 -17.07
CA ALA A 213 3.59 -1.37 -16.00
C ALA A 213 2.48 -0.73 -15.14
N LEU A 214 1.46 -0.14 -15.77
CA LEU A 214 0.32 0.42 -15.05
C LEU A 214 -0.51 -0.63 -14.28
N LEU A 215 -0.59 -1.87 -14.78
CA LEU A 215 -1.22 -2.98 -14.04
C LEU A 215 -0.41 -3.36 -12.80
N ASP A 216 0.92 -3.29 -12.89
CA ASP A 216 1.80 -3.54 -11.75
C ASP A 216 1.67 -2.39 -10.71
N ASP A 217 1.62 -1.14 -11.17
CA ASP A 217 1.33 0.02 -10.31
C ASP A 217 -0.04 -0.12 -9.61
N LEU A 218 -1.10 -0.47 -10.37
CA LEU A 218 -2.44 -0.71 -9.82
C LEU A 218 -2.45 -1.81 -8.76
N ALA A 219 -1.68 -2.88 -8.97
CA ALA A 219 -1.58 -4.00 -8.03
C ALA A 219 -0.97 -3.59 -6.68
N THR A 220 -0.19 -2.52 -6.63
CA THR A 220 0.33 -1.95 -5.37
C THR A 220 -0.80 -1.38 -4.51
N TYR A 221 -1.79 -0.74 -5.14
CA TYR A 221 -2.90 -0.09 -4.43
C TYR A 221 -4.00 -1.06 -3.99
N LEU A 222 -4.30 -2.08 -4.80
CA LEU A 222 -5.41 -3.01 -4.58
C LEU A 222 -5.21 -4.34 -5.32
N PRO A 223 -5.83 -5.44 -4.85
CA PRO A 223 -5.62 -6.78 -5.39
C PRO A 223 -6.40 -6.97 -6.69
N ILE A 224 -5.68 -7.24 -7.78
CA ILE A 224 -6.28 -7.37 -9.12
C ILE A 224 -6.06 -8.73 -9.76
N ASP A 225 -7.07 -9.26 -10.44
CA ASP A 225 -6.93 -10.40 -11.35
C ASP A 225 -7.07 -9.92 -12.78
N VAL A 226 -6.05 -10.20 -13.59
CA VAL A 226 -6.00 -9.78 -15.00
C VAL A 226 -6.28 -10.98 -15.88
N VAL A 227 -7.30 -10.85 -16.72
CA VAL A 227 -7.70 -11.88 -17.69
C VAL A 227 -7.56 -11.31 -19.09
N TYR A 228 -6.74 -11.98 -19.91
CA TYR A 228 -6.57 -11.68 -21.33
C TYR A 228 -7.53 -12.54 -22.15
N GLY A 229 -8.18 -11.94 -23.13
CA GLY A 229 -9.07 -12.60 -24.08
C GLY A 229 -8.77 -12.17 -25.51
N THR A 230 -9.43 -12.83 -26.46
CA THR A 230 -9.37 -12.46 -27.88
C THR A 230 -10.78 -12.31 -28.42
N GLU A 231 -11.05 -11.19 -29.07
CA GLU A 231 -12.31 -10.90 -29.74
C GLU A 231 -12.10 -10.86 -31.25
N ASN A 232 -12.96 -11.55 -32.01
CA ASN A 232 -12.92 -11.50 -33.47
C ASN A 232 -13.68 -10.25 -33.94
N VAL A 233 -12.98 -9.34 -34.61
CA VAL A 233 -13.55 -8.06 -35.11
C VAL A 233 -13.99 -8.14 -36.57
N GLY A 234 -14.08 -9.34 -37.14
CA GLY A 234 -14.39 -9.57 -38.54
C GLY A 234 -13.15 -9.53 -39.43
N GLY A 235 -13.31 -9.99 -40.68
CA GLY A 235 -12.21 -10.00 -41.67
C GLY A 235 -11.05 -10.94 -41.35
N GLY A 236 -11.20 -11.84 -40.37
CA GLY A 236 -10.12 -12.74 -39.90
C GLY A 236 -9.17 -12.10 -38.89
N PHE A 237 -9.45 -10.88 -38.41
CA PHE A 237 -8.66 -10.21 -37.38
C PHE A 237 -9.19 -10.53 -35.99
N ASN A 238 -8.27 -10.88 -35.09
CA ASN A 238 -8.54 -11.00 -33.66
C ASN A 238 -7.83 -9.86 -32.94
N VAL A 239 -8.53 -9.19 -32.04
CA VAL A 239 -7.97 -8.18 -31.14
C VAL A 239 -7.91 -8.73 -29.72
N GLU A 240 -6.87 -8.35 -28.99
CA GLU A 240 -6.74 -8.69 -27.59
C GLU A 240 -7.71 -7.83 -26.76
N THR A 241 -8.46 -8.49 -25.87
CA THR A 241 -9.28 -7.81 -24.87
C THR A 241 -8.68 -8.05 -23.49
N LEU A 242 -8.81 -7.06 -22.61
CA LEU A 242 -8.32 -7.13 -21.24
C LEU A 242 -9.48 -6.85 -20.27
N SER A 243 -9.61 -7.72 -19.28
CA SER A 243 -10.52 -7.54 -18.15
C SER A 243 -9.72 -7.56 -16.85
N VAL A 244 -9.90 -6.54 -16.02
CA VAL A 244 -9.30 -6.44 -14.68
C VAL A 244 -10.41 -6.58 -13.66
N LYS A 245 -10.28 -7.55 -12.77
CA LYS A 245 -11.24 -7.82 -11.69
C LYS A 245 -10.60 -7.49 -10.34
N LEU A 246 -11.42 -7.10 -9.37
CA LEU A 246 -11.00 -6.97 -7.98
C LEU A 246 -10.96 -8.37 -7.36
N ARG A 247 -9.78 -8.80 -6.89
CA ARG A 247 -9.59 -10.15 -6.35
C ARG A 247 -10.09 -10.23 -4.91
N GLY A 248 -10.79 -11.32 -4.60
CA GLY A 248 -11.28 -11.61 -3.24
C GLY A 248 -12.52 -10.82 -2.83
N VAL A 249 -13.11 -10.04 -3.74
CA VAL A 249 -14.32 -9.26 -3.48
C VAL A 249 -15.37 -9.59 -4.54
N THR A 250 -16.57 -9.95 -4.08
CA THR A 250 -17.71 -10.24 -4.96
C THR A 250 -18.93 -9.41 -4.55
N ASN A 251 -19.83 -9.18 -5.50
CA ASN A 251 -21.13 -8.57 -5.26
C ASN A 251 -22.23 -9.60 -5.51
N GLY A 252 -22.78 -10.18 -4.44
CA GLY A 252 -23.81 -11.22 -4.55
C GLY A 252 -23.33 -12.46 -5.33
N GLY A 253 -22.04 -12.81 -5.20
CA GLY A 253 -21.41 -13.91 -5.95
C GLY A 253 -20.86 -13.54 -7.32
N ASN A 254 -21.05 -12.30 -7.79
CA ASN A 254 -20.51 -11.83 -9.07
C ASN A 254 -19.16 -11.11 -8.90
N ASP A 255 -18.25 -11.34 -9.85
CA ASP A 255 -16.97 -10.64 -9.92
C ASP A 255 -17.16 -9.13 -10.12
N ILE A 256 -16.34 -8.33 -9.44
CA ILE A 256 -16.29 -6.88 -9.61
C ILE A 256 -15.24 -6.54 -10.66
N TYR A 257 -15.66 -6.06 -11.83
CA TYR A 257 -14.76 -5.61 -12.89
C TYR A 257 -14.39 -4.15 -12.66
N LEU A 258 -13.08 -3.86 -12.59
CA LEU A 258 -12.52 -2.51 -12.57
C LEU A 258 -12.35 -1.95 -13.97
N ILE A 259 -11.94 -2.81 -14.91
CA ILE A 259 -11.80 -2.50 -16.32
C ILE A 259 -12.36 -3.66 -17.12
N LYS A 260 -13.14 -3.33 -18.15
CA LYS A 260 -13.59 -4.30 -19.15
C LYS A 260 -13.56 -3.63 -20.52
N ASP A 261 -12.56 -4.01 -21.31
CA ASP A 261 -12.30 -3.40 -22.62
C ASP A 261 -12.14 -1.86 -22.49
N GLY A 262 -12.94 -1.07 -23.21
CA GLY A 262 -12.92 0.40 -23.15
C GLY A 262 -13.72 1.02 -22.00
N LYS A 263 -14.20 0.23 -21.02
CA LYS A 263 -14.93 0.75 -19.84
C LYS A 263 -14.11 0.61 -18.56
N LYS A 264 -14.19 1.62 -17.71
CA LYS A 264 -13.58 1.65 -16.37
C LYS A 264 -14.61 2.00 -15.30
N GLY A 265 -14.39 1.51 -14.08
CA GLY A 265 -15.05 2.03 -12.91
C GLY A 265 -14.32 3.24 -12.33
N GLU A 266 -14.79 3.68 -11.17
CA GLU A 266 -14.25 4.83 -10.46
C GLU A 266 -14.38 4.65 -8.95
N PHE A 267 -13.32 4.98 -8.22
CA PHE A 267 -13.31 4.99 -6.78
C PHE A 267 -13.58 6.41 -6.25
N SER A 268 -14.31 6.50 -5.15
CA SER A 268 -14.52 7.74 -4.42
C SER A 268 -14.24 7.54 -2.94
N TYR A 269 -13.65 8.57 -2.33
CA TYR A 269 -13.35 8.60 -0.91
C TYR A 269 -14.10 9.74 -0.24
N SER A 270 -14.66 9.46 0.93
CA SER A 270 -15.27 10.46 1.80
C SER A 270 -14.99 10.12 3.26
N THR A 271 -15.04 11.10 4.15
CA THR A 271 -14.97 10.85 5.60
C THR A 271 -16.37 11.04 6.19
N VAL A 272 -16.85 10.06 6.95
CA VAL A 272 -18.13 10.10 7.67
C VAL A 272 -17.83 9.80 9.14
N ASP A 273 -18.17 10.74 10.04
CA ASP A 273 -17.93 10.63 11.49
C ASP A 273 -16.46 10.30 11.86
N GLY A 274 -15.51 10.88 11.12
CA GLY A 274 -14.07 10.62 11.28
C GLY A 274 -13.59 9.29 10.71
N LYS A 275 -14.46 8.45 10.16
CA LYS A 275 -14.08 7.20 9.48
C LYS A 275 -14.04 7.40 7.98
N GLY A 276 -12.99 6.91 7.35
CA GLY A 276 -12.85 6.91 5.90
C GLY A 276 -13.79 5.89 5.26
N LYS A 277 -14.55 6.32 4.27
CA LYS A 277 -15.46 5.50 3.47
C LYS A 277 -14.93 5.42 2.04
N LEU A 278 -14.72 4.19 1.56
CA LEU A 278 -14.31 3.93 0.19
C LEU A 278 -15.47 3.33 -0.60
N GLU A 279 -15.90 4.04 -1.63
CA GLU A 279 -16.95 3.61 -2.53
C GLU A 279 -16.39 3.35 -3.93
N TYR A 280 -16.98 2.37 -4.61
CA TYR A 280 -16.66 2.02 -5.97
C TYR A 280 -17.91 2.13 -6.84
N THR A 281 -17.83 2.93 -7.89
CA THR A 281 -18.83 3.01 -8.95
C THR A 281 -18.39 2.09 -10.09
N GLY A 282 -19.24 1.10 -10.40
CA GLY A 282 -18.98 0.08 -11.41
C GLY A 282 -18.82 0.65 -12.82
N ILE A 283 -18.32 -0.21 -13.72
CA ILE A 283 -18.13 0.08 -15.16
C ILE A 283 -19.43 0.45 -15.90
N ASP A 284 -20.60 0.27 -15.27
CA ASP A 284 -21.91 0.65 -15.77
C ASP A 284 -22.31 2.09 -15.42
N GLY A 285 -21.53 2.76 -14.55
CA GLY A 285 -21.81 4.11 -14.04
C GLY A 285 -23.03 4.19 -13.11
N ARG A 286 -23.55 3.05 -12.62
CA ARG A 286 -24.79 3.00 -11.82
C ARG A 286 -24.64 2.18 -10.55
N THR A 287 -23.86 1.11 -10.58
CA THR A 287 -23.71 0.24 -9.42
C THR A 287 -22.68 0.84 -8.46
N THR A 288 -23.12 1.29 -7.28
CA THR A 288 -22.22 1.76 -6.22
C THR A 288 -22.06 0.69 -5.15
N LEU A 289 -20.82 0.41 -4.77
CA LEU A 289 -20.47 -0.54 -3.72
C LEU A 289 -19.62 0.12 -2.65
N ASP A 290 -19.99 -0.08 -1.39
CA ASP A 290 -19.10 0.18 -0.27
C ASP A 290 -18.05 -0.93 -0.16
N LEU A 291 -16.78 -0.53 -0.27
CA LEU A 291 -15.60 -1.40 -0.21
C LEU A 291 -14.77 -1.20 1.05
N THR A 292 -15.20 -0.34 1.98
CA THR A 292 -14.43 0.11 3.15
C THR A 292 -13.82 -1.06 3.95
N ASP A 293 -14.63 -2.10 4.23
CA ASP A 293 -14.19 -3.29 4.98
C ASP A 293 -14.04 -4.55 4.12
N LYS A 294 -14.10 -4.42 2.79
CA LYS A 294 -14.12 -5.57 1.86
C LYS A 294 -12.80 -5.84 1.16
N LEU A 295 -11.90 -4.86 1.11
CA LEU A 295 -10.60 -5.06 0.46
C LEU A 295 -9.72 -6.03 1.25
N PRO A 296 -9.14 -7.08 0.65
CA PRO A 296 -8.32 -8.02 1.39
C PRO A 296 -6.86 -7.54 1.57
N SER A 297 -6.35 -6.67 0.69
CA SER A 297 -4.98 -6.14 0.72
C SER A 297 -4.85 -4.88 -0.15
N GLY A 298 -3.64 -4.32 -0.27
CA GLY A 298 -3.27 -3.09 -0.99
C GLY A 298 -3.01 -1.90 -0.07
N ILE A 299 -2.42 -0.83 -0.62
CA ILE A 299 -2.25 0.47 0.06
C ILE A 299 -3.61 0.99 0.58
N LEU A 300 -4.68 0.86 -0.22
CA LEU A 300 -6.01 1.30 0.17
C LEU A 300 -6.48 0.59 1.46
N LYS A 301 -6.25 -0.73 1.57
CA LYS A 301 -6.58 -1.49 2.77
C LYS A 301 -5.75 -1.05 3.97
N GLY A 302 -4.43 -0.90 3.79
CA GLY A 302 -3.53 -0.46 4.86
C GLY A 302 -3.92 0.90 5.43
N ASN A 303 -4.18 1.88 4.56
CA ASN A 303 -4.62 3.21 4.96
C ASN A 303 -6.00 3.20 5.64
N LEU A 304 -6.98 2.49 5.06
CA LEU A 304 -8.32 2.40 5.64
C LEU A 304 -8.32 1.70 6.99
N ASP A 305 -7.53 0.63 7.15
CA ASP A 305 -7.39 -0.05 8.43
C ASP A 305 -6.82 0.87 9.48
N MET A 306 -5.72 1.55 9.17
CA MET A 306 -5.08 2.47 10.11
C MET A 306 -5.97 3.66 10.45
N LEU A 307 -6.84 4.09 9.54
CA LEU A 307 -7.78 5.18 9.80
C LEU A 307 -9.00 4.75 10.62
N ASN A 308 -9.57 3.58 10.32
CA ASN A 308 -10.89 3.18 10.82
C ASN A 308 -10.86 2.20 12.00
N LYS A 309 -9.77 1.45 12.17
CA LYS A 309 -9.68 0.38 13.18
C LYS A 309 -9.11 0.89 14.49
N GLU A 310 -9.67 0.36 15.57
CA GLU A 310 -9.36 0.78 16.94
C GLU A 310 -8.84 -0.41 17.77
N GLY A 311 -8.33 -1.46 17.13
CA GLY A 311 -7.77 -2.64 17.77
C GLY A 311 -8.74 -3.34 18.72
N ALA A 312 -8.28 -3.59 19.94
CA ALA A 312 -9.11 -4.26 20.95
C ALA A 312 -10.41 -3.49 21.28
N TYR A 313 -10.47 -2.18 21.04
CA TYR A 313 -11.61 -1.34 21.40
C TYR A 313 -12.80 -1.45 20.42
N ASP A 314 -12.58 -1.94 19.20
CA ASP A 314 -13.62 -2.24 18.22
C ASP A 314 -13.66 -3.73 17.83
N GLY A 315 -12.90 -4.57 18.55
CA GLY A 315 -12.77 -6.00 18.28
C GLY A 315 -11.94 -6.35 17.05
N SER A 316 -11.24 -5.37 16.46
CA SER A 316 -10.33 -5.60 15.35
C SER A 316 -8.94 -6.03 15.81
N THR A 317 -8.20 -6.67 14.92
CA THR A 317 -6.80 -7.06 15.19
C THR A 317 -5.81 -5.94 14.90
N VAL A 318 -6.22 -4.91 14.14
CA VAL A 318 -5.33 -3.85 13.68
C VAL A 318 -5.43 -2.66 14.62
N LYS A 319 -4.30 -2.25 15.19
CA LYS A 319 -4.19 -1.06 16.02
C LYS A 319 -4.01 0.18 15.13
N GLY A 320 -5.12 0.73 14.67
CA GLY A 320 -5.12 1.98 13.90
C GLY A 320 -4.90 3.21 14.78
N ILE A 321 -4.97 4.40 14.18
CA ILE A 321 -4.78 5.69 14.86
C ILE A 321 -5.74 5.84 16.04
N GLY A 322 -7.01 5.44 15.86
CA GLY A 322 -8.02 5.51 16.92
C GLY A 322 -7.72 4.65 18.15
N TYR A 323 -6.91 3.58 18.00
CA TYR A 323 -6.42 2.82 19.16
C TYR A 323 -5.51 3.68 20.03
N TYR A 324 -4.54 4.37 19.43
CA TYR A 324 -3.59 5.21 20.16
C TYR A 324 -4.24 6.49 20.71
N GLU A 325 -5.20 7.08 19.97
CA GLU A 325 -6.01 8.21 20.47
C GLU A 325 -6.77 7.80 21.75
N LYS A 326 -7.49 6.68 21.72
CA LYS A 326 -8.23 6.17 22.90
C LYS A 326 -7.33 5.79 24.06
N MET A 327 -6.18 5.18 23.77
CA MET A 327 -5.19 4.82 24.78
C MET A 327 -4.66 6.06 25.49
N PHE A 328 -4.38 7.12 24.73
CA PHE A 328 -3.91 8.39 25.28
C PHE A 328 -5.01 9.16 26.01
N ASP A 329 -6.23 9.18 25.50
CA ASP A 329 -7.38 9.77 26.19
C ASP A 329 -7.70 9.04 27.51
N SER A 330 -7.56 7.71 27.55
CA SER A 330 -7.71 6.91 28.77
C SER A 330 -6.67 7.27 29.83
N PHE A 331 -5.41 7.47 29.43
CA PHE A 331 -4.34 7.94 30.31
C PHE A 331 -4.70 9.30 30.94
N VAL A 332 -5.08 10.28 30.11
CA VAL A 332 -5.42 11.64 30.56
C VAL A 332 -6.68 11.65 31.43
N ASN A 333 -7.71 10.88 31.05
CA ASN A 333 -8.94 10.78 31.82
C ASN A 333 -8.71 10.19 33.20
N THR A 334 -7.90 9.13 33.29
CA THR A 334 -7.57 8.47 34.55
C THR A 334 -6.79 9.42 35.47
N LEU A 335 -5.79 10.12 34.93
CA LEU A 335 -5.04 11.17 35.63
C LEU A 335 -5.99 12.22 36.23
N ALA A 336 -6.87 12.78 35.41
CA ALA A 336 -7.77 13.84 35.85
C ALA A 336 -8.80 13.34 36.88
N THR A 337 -9.34 12.14 36.68
CA THR A 337 -10.38 11.57 37.54
C THR A 337 -9.86 11.22 38.92
N GLU A 338 -8.72 10.54 39.01
CA GLU A 338 -8.14 10.18 40.31
C GLU A 338 -7.62 11.40 41.07
N MET A 339 -6.98 12.36 40.38
CA MET A 339 -6.57 13.62 41.02
C MET A 339 -7.76 14.45 41.51
N ASN A 340 -8.84 14.52 40.71
CA ASN A 340 -10.07 15.19 41.12
C ASN A 340 -10.71 14.51 42.33
N LYS A 341 -10.70 13.18 42.38
CA LYS A 341 -11.24 12.40 43.49
C LYS A 341 -10.48 12.71 44.78
N LEU A 342 -9.15 12.63 44.76
CA LEU A 342 -8.32 12.96 45.92
C LEU A 342 -8.52 14.41 46.40
N ASN A 343 -8.72 15.38 45.50
CA ASN A 343 -8.91 16.77 45.91
C ASN A 343 -10.36 17.16 46.29
N SER A 344 -11.35 16.32 45.96
CA SER A 344 -12.78 16.63 46.20
C SER A 344 -13.46 15.72 47.22
N GLN A 345 -12.80 14.67 47.69
CA GLN A 345 -13.36 13.72 48.66
C GLN A 345 -13.60 14.32 50.07
N TYR A 346 -13.00 15.46 50.39
CA TYR A 346 -13.08 16.09 51.71
C TYR A 346 -14.26 17.07 51.83
N THR A 347 -15.39 16.59 52.34
CA THR A 347 -16.57 17.42 52.58
C THR A 347 -16.36 18.34 53.79
N GLY A 348 -16.52 19.67 53.60
CA GLY A 348 -16.42 20.67 54.67
C GLY A 348 -15.06 21.34 54.81
N VAL A 349 -14.08 20.99 53.97
CA VAL A 349 -12.78 21.67 53.87
C VAL A 349 -12.89 22.85 52.91
N THR A 350 -12.34 24.01 53.29
CA THR A 350 -12.44 25.22 52.46
C THR A 350 -11.50 25.10 51.27
N GLY A 351 -12.04 25.07 50.06
CA GLY A 351 -11.26 24.97 48.83
C GLY A 351 -11.14 23.56 48.25
N ALA A 352 -11.85 22.57 48.80
CA ALA A 352 -11.97 21.25 48.18
C ALA A 352 -12.80 21.35 46.88
N GLY A 353 -12.34 20.68 45.83
CA GLY A 353 -12.97 20.78 44.52
C GLY A 353 -12.16 20.10 43.42
N LYS A 354 -12.67 20.16 42.19
CA LYS A 354 -12.00 19.58 41.01
C LYS A 354 -10.76 20.41 40.65
N LEU A 355 -9.64 19.74 40.42
CA LEU A 355 -8.40 20.33 39.91
C LEU A 355 -8.43 20.44 38.37
N PHE A 356 -9.06 19.47 37.71
CA PHE A 356 -9.16 19.39 36.26
C PHE A 356 -10.61 19.36 35.78
N GLU A 357 -10.88 19.97 34.65
CA GLU A 357 -12.18 19.90 33.99
C GLU A 357 -12.03 19.90 32.46
N ALA A 358 -13.08 19.49 31.76
CA ALA A 358 -13.12 19.50 30.30
C ALA A 358 -13.53 20.88 29.78
N THR A 359 -12.82 21.36 28.77
CA THR A 359 -13.21 22.55 28.01
C THR A 359 -14.54 22.30 27.30
N GLY A 360 -15.60 23.00 27.70
CA GLY A 360 -16.97 22.79 27.19
C GLY A 360 -17.80 21.76 27.96
N GLY A 361 -17.25 21.16 29.03
CA GLY A 361 -17.90 20.11 29.81
C GLY A 361 -17.85 18.73 29.15
N GLY A 362 -18.31 17.71 29.87
CA GLY A 362 -18.28 16.30 29.42
C GLY A 362 -17.05 15.53 29.89
N VAL A 363 -16.69 14.50 29.12
CA VAL A 363 -15.57 13.59 29.41
C VAL A 363 -14.24 14.32 29.21
N ILE A 364 -13.31 14.14 30.15
CA ILE A 364 -11.97 14.68 30.02
C ILE A 364 -11.17 13.80 29.05
N THR A 365 -10.60 14.42 28.02
CA THR A 365 -9.76 13.81 26.98
C THR A 365 -8.47 14.63 26.83
N ALA A 366 -7.48 14.08 26.12
CA ALA A 366 -6.20 14.76 25.88
C ALA A 366 -6.38 16.09 25.12
N SER A 367 -7.43 16.20 24.30
CA SER A 367 -7.72 17.42 23.53
C SER A 367 -8.44 18.51 24.33
N ASN A 368 -9.16 18.17 25.40
CA ASN A 368 -10.04 19.13 26.08
C ASN A 368 -9.71 19.40 27.56
N ILE A 369 -8.81 18.62 28.16
CA ILE A 369 -8.41 18.77 29.56
C ILE A 369 -7.91 20.20 29.84
N LYS A 370 -8.35 20.81 30.95
CA LYS A 370 -7.79 22.07 31.43
C LYS A 370 -7.73 22.08 32.96
N ILE A 371 -6.91 22.97 33.49
CA ILE A 371 -6.98 23.34 34.91
C ILE A 371 -8.35 23.97 35.18
N SER A 372 -8.98 23.57 36.29
CA SER A 372 -10.30 24.07 36.63
C SER A 372 -10.30 25.58 36.87
N ASP A 373 -11.38 26.25 36.47
CA ASP A 373 -11.51 27.70 36.69
C ASP A 373 -11.44 28.03 38.19
N GLY A 374 -11.92 27.12 39.04
CA GLY A 374 -11.84 27.22 40.50
C GLY A 374 -10.41 27.19 41.05
N TRP A 375 -9.53 26.36 40.48
CA TRP A 375 -8.13 26.32 40.92
C TRP A 375 -7.33 27.50 40.38
N MET A 376 -7.68 28.02 39.20
CA MET A 376 -7.08 29.24 38.64
C MET A 376 -7.44 30.49 39.46
N ASN A 377 -8.71 30.66 39.80
CA ASN A 377 -9.19 31.84 40.53
C ASN A 377 -9.00 31.77 42.06
N GLY A 378 -8.54 30.62 42.57
CA GLY A 378 -8.21 30.39 43.98
C GLY A 378 -9.40 30.04 44.87
N THR A 379 -10.58 29.73 44.31
CA THR A 379 -11.71 29.16 45.07
C THR A 379 -11.48 27.70 45.41
N VAL A 380 -10.76 26.96 44.57
CA VAL A 380 -10.24 25.61 44.81
C VAL A 380 -8.74 25.71 45.07
N LYS A 381 -8.24 24.91 46.01
CA LYS A 381 -6.82 24.78 46.34
C LYS A 381 -6.44 23.32 46.44
N LEU A 382 -5.15 23.02 46.37
CA LEU A 382 -4.66 21.71 46.77
C LEU A 382 -4.90 21.49 48.27
N ILE A 383 -5.70 20.48 48.59
CA ILE A 383 -5.97 20.09 49.97
C ILE A 383 -4.77 19.30 50.50
N ALA A 384 -4.22 19.71 51.65
CA ALA A 384 -3.04 19.06 52.24
C ALA A 384 -3.38 17.87 53.14
N SER A 385 -4.50 17.94 53.86
CA SER A 385 -4.92 16.95 54.86
C SER A 385 -6.42 16.73 54.82
N GLU A 386 -6.86 15.54 55.23
CA GLU A 386 -8.28 15.19 55.39
C GLU A 386 -8.95 15.94 56.56
N HIS A 387 -8.15 16.48 57.48
CA HIS A 387 -8.64 17.18 58.66
C HIS A 387 -8.96 18.63 58.29
N ALA A 388 -10.22 19.03 58.42
CA ALA A 388 -10.72 20.40 58.15
C ALA A 388 -9.74 21.45 58.68
N ASP A 389 -9.50 22.52 57.91
CA ASP A 389 -8.55 23.61 58.18
C ASP A 389 -8.60 24.11 59.65
N VAL A 390 -7.95 23.38 60.56
CA VAL A 390 -7.69 23.82 61.92
C VAL A 390 -6.41 24.63 61.83
N GLU A 391 -6.44 25.83 62.37
CA GLU A 391 -5.29 26.73 62.40
C GLU A 391 -4.09 25.99 63.06
N GLY A 392 -3.08 25.63 62.25
CA GLY A 392 -1.91 24.86 62.68
C GLY A 392 -1.79 23.42 62.16
N ASN A 393 -2.73 22.92 61.33
CA ASN A 393 -2.56 21.63 60.66
C ASN A 393 -1.44 21.69 59.61
N THR A 394 -0.41 20.85 59.78
CA THR A 394 0.76 20.73 58.88
C THR A 394 0.84 19.38 58.18
N ASP A 395 -0.17 18.53 58.32
CA ASP A 395 -0.11 17.15 57.84
C ASP A 395 -0.25 17.13 56.31
N PRO A 396 0.68 16.48 55.57
CA PRO A 396 0.67 16.45 54.11
C PRO A 396 -0.01 15.22 53.50
N ASP A 397 -0.83 14.48 54.26
CA ASP A 397 -1.29 13.14 53.90
C ASP A 397 -1.91 13.07 52.48
N ASN A 398 -2.81 13.99 52.12
CA ASN A 398 -3.43 14.00 50.80
C ASN A 398 -2.43 14.35 49.68
N ILE A 399 -1.44 15.20 49.97
CA ILE A 399 -0.37 15.54 49.00
C ILE A 399 0.53 14.31 48.78
N LEU A 400 0.80 13.54 49.83
CA LEU A 400 1.55 12.30 49.74
C LEU A 400 0.77 11.22 48.98
N GLU A 401 -0.56 11.15 49.13
CA GLU A 401 -1.42 10.28 48.32
C GLU A 401 -1.43 10.70 46.85
N MET A 402 -1.56 11.99 46.54
CA MET A 402 -1.46 12.50 45.16
C MET A 402 -0.09 12.18 44.55
N LYS A 403 0.98 12.30 45.33
CA LYS A 403 2.32 11.93 44.89
C LYS A 403 2.41 10.41 44.63
N ALA A 404 1.87 9.58 45.52
CA ALA A 404 1.86 8.13 45.39
C ALA A 404 1.08 7.71 44.14
N LEU A 405 -0.09 8.32 43.89
CA LEU A 405 -0.89 8.12 42.69
C LEU A 405 -0.09 8.33 41.39
N LEU A 406 0.70 9.40 41.34
CA LEU A 406 1.46 9.77 40.15
C LEU A 406 2.76 8.97 39.97
N SER A 407 3.25 8.26 40.99
CA SER A 407 4.58 7.63 40.96
C SER A 407 4.60 6.13 41.29
N THR A 408 3.89 5.68 42.32
CA THR A 408 4.02 4.33 42.88
C THR A 408 2.76 3.49 42.84
N ASP A 409 1.58 4.11 42.85
CA ASP A 409 0.34 3.37 42.97
C ASP A 409 0.00 2.65 41.67
N THR A 410 -0.58 1.47 41.83
CA THR A 410 -1.08 0.68 40.71
C THR A 410 -2.51 1.12 40.42
N ILE A 411 -2.72 1.67 39.22
CA ILE A 411 -4.00 2.18 38.75
C ILE A 411 -4.43 1.36 37.54
N THR A 412 -5.71 1.06 37.45
CA THR A 412 -6.31 0.43 36.27
C THR A 412 -6.84 1.49 35.31
N PHE A 413 -6.34 1.47 34.08
CA PHE A 413 -6.74 2.37 33.00
C PHE A 413 -7.79 1.67 32.15
N TYR A 414 -8.98 2.27 32.02
CA TYR A 414 -10.09 1.69 31.27
C TYR A 414 -10.27 2.39 29.93
N ALA A 415 -10.64 1.64 28.90
CA ALA A 415 -10.98 2.23 27.61
C ALA A 415 -12.36 2.89 27.72
N LEU A 416 -12.50 4.09 27.17
CA LEU A 416 -13.72 4.89 27.29
C LEU A 416 -14.38 5.11 25.93
N ASP A 417 -15.70 5.16 25.92
CA ASP A 417 -16.47 5.68 24.80
C ASP A 417 -16.47 7.23 24.80
N LYS A 418 -17.05 7.82 23.74
CA LYS A 418 -17.18 9.27 23.59
C LYS A 418 -18.01 9.95 24.69
N ASP A 419 -18.81 9.18 25.42
CA ASP A 419 -19.73 9.64 26.46
C ASP A 419 -19.17 9.38 27.88
N GLY A 420 -18.00 8.72 27.98
CA GLY A 420 -17.25 8.48 29.22
C GLY A 420 -17.59 7.16 29.90
N HIS A 421 -18.35 6.29 29.25
CA HIS A 421 -18.59 4.95 29.75
C HIS A 421 -17.43 4.04 29.40
N ARG A 422 -17.17 3.06 30.26
CA ARG A 422 -16.18 2.03 30.00
C ARG A 422 -16.62 1.17 28.83
N LEU A 423 -15.73 1.00 27.85
CA LEU A 423 -15.95 0.07 26.75
C LEU A 423 -15.92 -1.36 27.29
N GLN A 424 -16.76 -2.21 26.72
CA GLN A 424 -16.88 -3.60 27.11
C GLN A 424 -16.51 -4.53 25.96
N ASP A 425 -15.86 -5.64 26.29
CA ASP A 425 -15.56 -6.70 25.33
C ASP A 425 -16.83 -7.50 24.93
N ALA A 426 -16.68 -8.47 24.03
CA ALA A 426 -17.79 -9.33 23.61
C ALA A 426 -18.40 -10.17 24.75
N ALA A 427 -17.68 -10.31 25.87
CA ALA A 427 -18.12 -10.99 27.09
C ALA A 427 -18.72 -10.02 28.14
N HIS A 428 -18.90 -8.74 27.80
CA HIS A 428 -19.40 -7.67 28.67
C HIS A 428 -18.47 -7.32 29.84
N ASN A 429 -17.17 -7.59 29.73
CA ASN A 429 -16.17 -7.14 30.71
C ASN A 429 -15.60 -5.79 30.29
N ASP A 430 -15.33 -4.92 31.27
CA ASP A 430 -14.66 -3.64 31.03
C ASP A 430 -13.28 -3.87 30.39
N ILE A 431 -13.00 -3.18 29.29
CA ILE A 431 -11.73 -3.28 28.59
C ILE A 431 -10.66 -2.50 29.37
N VAL A 432 -9.73 -3.24 29.96
CA VAL A 432 -8.55 -2.69 30.62
C VAL A 432 -7.49 -2.40 29.56
N VAL A 433 -7.09 -1.13 29.47
CA VAL A 433 -6.02 -0.64 28.60
C VAL A 433 -4.65 -1.00 29.18
N PHE A 434 -4.50 -0.76 30.49
CA PHE A 434 -3.26 -0.98 31.22
C PHE A 434 -3.54 -1.06 32.72
N GLU A 435 -2.68 -1.76 33.46
CA GLU A 435 -2.68 -1.78 34.91
C GLU A 435 -1.25 -1.56 35.41
N GLY A 436 -1.03 -0.50 36.18
CA GLY A 436 0.30 -0.13 36.67
C GLY A 436 0.38 1.34 37.10
N THR A 437 1.60 1.84 37.24
CA THR A 437 1.86 3.24 37.63
C THR A 437 1.62 4.20 36.47
N MET A 438 1.33 5.47 36.75
CA MET A 438 1.15 6.52 35.73
C MET A 438 2.33 6.63 34.73
N PRO A 439 3.62 6.63 35.16
CA PRO A 439 4.74 6.67 34.22
C PRO A 439 4.80 5.41 33.33
N ALA A 440 4.51 4.25 33.91
CA ALA A 440 4.45 2.98 33.16
C ALA A 440 3.29 2.94 32.15
N ALA A 441 2.16 3.58 32.45
CA ALA A 441 1.04 3.67 31.52
C ALA A 441 1.41 4.46 30.27
N TYR A 442 2.13 5.59 30.43
CA TYR A 442 2.65 6.35 29.29
C TYR A 442 3.72 5.55 28.53
N ALA A 443 4.66 4.90 29.23
CA ALA A 443 5.65 4.03 28.61
C ALA A 443 5.03 2.85 27.84
N ASN A 444 3.87 2.36 28.29
CA ASN A 444 3.13 1.30 27.60
C ASN A 444 2.61 1.76 26.23
N ILE A 445 2.22 3.03 26.08
CA ILE A 445 1.82 3.59 24.76
C ILE A 445 2.99 3.51 23.78
N GLN A 446 4.17 3.93 24.21
CA GLN A 446 5.41 3.86 23.43
C GLN A 446 5.80 2.41 23.11
N ALA A 447 5.72 1.53 24.10
CA ALA A 447 6.06 0.11 23.93
C ALA A 447 5.12 -0.58 22.94
N GLU A 448 3.81 -0.36 23.05
CA GLU A 448 2.81 -0.97 22.19
C GLU A 448 2.96 -0.51 20.74
N GLN A 449 3.17 0.80 20.54
CA GLN A 449 3.49 1.37 19.23
C GLN A 449 4.77 0.74 18.66
N GLY A 450 5.83 0.61 19.48
CA GLY A 450 7.13 0.11 19.04
C GLY A 450 7.07 -1.37 18.66
N ILE A 451 6.30 -2.18 19.40
CA ILE A 451 6.03 -3.59 19.10
C ILE A 451 5.28 -3.71 17.77
N GLU A 452 4.21 -2.93 17.58
CA GLU A 452 3.39 -2.98 16.37
C GLU A 452 4.20 -2.56 15.13
N LYS A 453 4.98 -1.49 15.23
CA LYS A 453 5.89 -1.03 14.16
C LYS A 453 6.94 -2.08 13.82
N LYS A 454 7.58 -2.68 14.82
CA LYS A 454 8.59 -3.72 14.62
C LYS A 454 8.00 -4.98 13.98
N SER A 455 6.80 -5.38 14.40
CA SER A 455 6.05 -6.49 13.83
C SER A 455 5.71 -6.22 12.36
N THR A 456 5.11 -5.08 12.07
CA THR A 456 4.74 -4.64 10.71
C THR A 456 5.98 -4.57 9.79
N GLN A 457 7.08 -4.00 10.28
CA GLN A 457 8.34 -3.94 9.52
C GLN A 457 8.91 -5.33 9.22
N ALA A 458 8.82 -6.29 10.16
CA ALA A 458 9.28 -7.66 9.93
C ALA A 458 8.44 -8.36 8.86
N ILE A 459 7.12 -8.17 8.88
CA ILE A 459 6.20 -8.71 7.87
C ILE A 459 6.46 -8.05 6.51
N LEU A 460 6.66 -6.73 6.47
CA LEU A 460 7.02 -5.98 5.28
C LEU A 460 8.32 -6.52 4.66
N ASN A 461 9.38 -6.69 5.45
CA ASN A 461 10.66 -7.23 4.97
C ASN A 461 10.54 -8.65 4.41
N ASN A 462 9.71 -9.49 5.04
CA ASN A 462 9.39 -10.81 4.51
C ASN A 462 8.69 -10.69 3.15
N HIS A 463 7.65 -9.87 3.07
CA HIS A 463 6.91 -9.66 1.83
C HIS A 463 7.77 -9.05 0.71
N THR A 464 8.70 -8.16 1.02
CA THR A 464 9.67 -7.60 0.06
C THR A 464 10.65 -8.66 -0.42
N THR A 465 11.09 -9.57 0.45
CA THR A 465 11.97 -10.68 0.06
C THR A 465 11.26 -11.65 -0.88
N VAL A 466 10.00 -12.00 -0.56
CA VAL A 466 9.17 -12.84 -1.44
C VAL A 466 8.86 -12.13 -2.76
N LEU A 467 8.68 -10.80 -2.73
CA LEU A 467 8.49 -9.99 -3.94
C LEU A 467 9.72 -10.04 -4.83
N ALA A 468 10.92 -9.89 -4.26
CA ALA A 468 12.18 -9.98 -4.99
C ALA A 468 12.33 -11.34 -5.67
N ASN A 469 12.06 -12.44 -4.96
CA ASN A 469 12.09 -13.78 -5.55
C ASN A 469 11.06 -13.95 -6.70
N ALA A 470 9.86 -13.36 -6.56
CA ALA A 470 8.86 -13.39 -7.62
C ALA A 470 9.26 -12.53 -8.82
N ALA A 471 9.93 -11.39 -8.58
CA ALA A 471 10.49 -10.53 -9.61
C ALA A 471 11.61 -11.26 -10.38
N ASP A 472 12.56 -11.88 -9.68
CA ASP A 472 13.65 -12.66 -10.28
C ASP A 472 13.11 -13.82 -11.14
N ALA A 473 12.09 -14.55 -10.64
CA ALA A 473 11.45 -15.61 -11.40
C ALA A 473 10.78 -15.07 -12.67
N ARG A 474 10.05 -13.95 -12.57
CA ARG A 474 9.43 -13.28 -13.69
C ARG A 474 10.48 -12.81 -14.72
N ASP A 475 11.53 -12.13 -14.26
CA ASP A 475 12.60 -11.59 -15.10
C ASP A 475 13.45 -12.68 -15.76
N SER A 476 13.58 -13.85 -15.14
CA SER A 476 14.24 -15.00 -15.78
C SER A 476 13.55 -15.47 -17.07
N VAL A 477 12.26 -15.17 -17.23
CA VAL A 477 11.46 -15.53 -18.41
C VAL A 477 11.33 -14.35 -19.37
N MET A 478 10.97 -13.18 -18.85
CA MET A 478 10.64 -12.02 -19.68
C MET A 478 11.78 -11.01 -19.87
N GLY A 479 12.83 -11.11 -19.06
CA GLY A 479 13.99 -10.23 -19.10
C GLY A 479 14.87 -10.48 -20.32
N VAL A 480 15.62 -9.45 -20.71
CA VAL A 480 16.59 -9.52 -21.81
C VAL A 480 17.95 -9.97 -21.27
N ASN A 481 18.46 -11.09 -21.75
CA ASN A 481 19.80 -11.57 -21.45
C ASN A 481 20.76 -11.22 -22.59
N LEU A 482 21.76 -10.37 -22.30
CA LEU A 482 22.71 -9.90 -23.31
C LEU A 482 23.48 -11.05 -23.99
N ASP A 483 23.90 -12.07 -23.24
CA ASP A 483 24.65 -13.19 -23.80
C ASP A 483 23.78 -14.01 -24.77
N GLU A 484 22.51 -14.23 -24.42
CA GLU A 484 21.56 -14.90 -25.31
C GLU A 484 21.27 -14.05 -26.55
N GLU A 485 21.04 -12.75 -26.39
CA GLU A 485 20.79 -11.84 -27.51
C GLU A 485 22.01 -11.74 -28.43
N VAL A 486 23.24 -11.69 -27.89
CA VAL A 486 24.48 -11.69 -28.69
C VAL A 486 24.65 -13.01 -29.43
N MET A 487 24.38 -14.16 -28.80
CA MET A 487 24.40 -15.45 -29.48
C MET A 487 23.35 -15.54 -30.60
N ASN A 488 22.13 -15.04 -30.34
CA ASN A 488 21.08 -14.94 -31.34
C ASN A 488 21.49 -14.03 -32.49
N LEU A 489 22.10 -12.87 -32.20
CA LEU A 489 22.59 -11.92 -33.21
C LEU A 489 23.63 -12.59 -34.12
N MET A 490 24.61 -13.28 -33.54
CA MET A 490 25.61 -14.05 -34.31
C MET A 490 24.96 -15.12 -35.17
N ARG A 491 24.01 -15.89 -34.61
CA ARG A 491 23.28 -16.93 -35.34
C ARG A 491 22.49 -16.36 -36.52
N TYR A 492 21.76 -15.26 -36.33
CA TYR A 492 20.97 -14.63 -37.38
C TYR A 492 21.85 -13.94 -38.43
N GLN A 493 22.99 -13.36 -38.04
CA GLN A 493 23.96 -12.79 -38.98
C GLN A 493 24.59 -13.87 -39.85
N GLN A 494 24.96 -15.03 -39.28
CA GLN A 494 25.46 -16.17 -40.04
C GLN A 494 24.40 -16.74 -40.99
N SER A 495 23.15 -16.88 -40.51
CA SER A 495 22.01 -17.33 -41.32
C SER A 495 21.73 -16.38 -42.49
N TYR A 496 21.73 -15.07 -42.23
CA TYR A 496 21.57 -14.03 -43.24
C TYR A 496 22.68 -14.09 -44.29
N GLY A 497 23.94 -14.20 -43.86
CA GLY A 497 25.09 -14.31 -44.76
C GLY A 497 25.07 -15.58 -45.61
N ALA A 498 24.65 -16.71 -45.04
CA ALA A 498 24.49 -17.96 -45.77
C ALA A 498 23.36 -17.88 -46.81
N ALA A 499 22.20 -17.31 -46.45
CA ALA A 499 21.08 -17.11 -47.36
C ALA A 499 21.44 -16.14 -48.50
N ALA A 500 22.15 -15.05 -48.20
CA ALA A 500 22.62 -14.09 -49.20
C ALA A 500 23.59 -14.74 -50.22
N ARG A 501 24.56 -15.52 -49.75
CA ARG A 501 25.47 -16.27 -50.63
C ARG A 501 24.72 -17.27 -51.52
N LEU A 502 23.74 -17.98 -50.95
CA LEU A 502 22.89 -18.89 -51.72
C LEU A 502 22.13 -18.13 -52.82
N MET A 503 21.64 -16.93 -52.51
CA MET A 503 20.95 -16.05 -53.45
C MET A 503 21.88 -15.63 -54.59
N THR A 504 23.11 -15.21 -54.29
CA THR A 504 24.13 -14.87 -55.31
C THR A 504 24.46 -16.05 -56.21
N VAL A 505 24.68 -17.25 -55.64
CA VAL A 505 24.97 -18.46 -56.43
C VAL A 505 23.80 -18.84 -57.33
N MET A 506 22.56 -18.68 -56.85
CA MET A 506 21.38 -18.93 -57.68
C MET A 506 21.19 -17.89 -58.77
N ASP A 507 21.51 -16.62 -58.51
CA ASP A 507 21.49 -15.54 -59.49
C ASP A 507 22.51 -15.78 -60.61
N GLU A 508 23.76 -16.12 -60.26
CA GLU A 508 24.80 -16.52 -61.23
C GLU A 508 24.40 -17.75 -62.05
N ALA A 509 23.77 -18.75 -61.42
CA ALA A 509 23.30 -19.94 -62.11
C ALA A 509 22.14 -19.63 -63.08
N LEU A 510 21.22 -18.74 -62.70
CA LEU A 510 20.13 -18.27 -63.55
C LEU A 510 20.65 -17.42 -64.71
N ASP A 511 21.59 -16.51 -64.46
CA ASP A 511 22.23 -15.69 -65.48
C ASP A 511 22.89 -16.57 -66.55
N LYS A 512 23.69 -17.56 -66.13
CA LYS A 512 24.32 -18.52 -67.03
C LYS A 512 23.31 -19.39 -67.79
N LEU A 513 22.24 -19.84 -67.13
CA LEU A 513 21.18 -20.61 -67.80
C LEU A 513 20.45 -19.75 -68.83
N ILE A 514 20.11 -18.51 -68.53
CA ILE A 514 19.30 -17.65 -69.40
C ILE A 514 20.13 -17.08 -70.55
N ASN A 515 21.32 -16.58 -70.26
CA ASN A 515 22.14 -15.83 -71.21
C ASN A 515 23.14 -16.71 -71.98
N ASP A 516 23.65 -17.80 -71.39
CA ASP A 516 24.68 -18.64 -72.03
C ASP A 516 24.15 -19.98 -72.61
N THR A 517 22.99 -20.50 -72.16
CA THR A 517 22.49 -21.79 -72.71
C THR A 517 21.59 -21.65 -73.94
N GLY A 518 21.17 -20.42 -74.28
CA GLY A 518 20.41 -20.09 -75.49
C GLY A 518 21.25 -19.70 -76.71
N MET A 519 22.56 -19.47 -76.55
CA MET A 519 23.46 -19.18 -77.68
C MET A 519 23.88 -20.47 -78.39
N VAL A 520 23.01 -21.01 -79.25
CA VAL A 520 23.39 -22.01 -80.25
C VAL A 520 23.45 -21.32 -81.61
N GLY A 521 24.66 -21.12 -82.13
CA GLY A 521 24.92 -20.59 -83.47
C GLY A 521 25.35 -19.13 -83.51
N ARG A 522 26.61 -18.86 -83.16
CA ARG A 522 27.41 -17.81 -83.79
C ARG A 522 28.72 -18.41 -84.26
#